data_AF-A0A7W2SWQ2-F1
#
_entry.id   AF-A0A7W2SWQ2-F1
#
_cell.length_a   1.000
_cell.length_b   1.000
_cell.length_c   1.000
_cell.angle_alpha   90.00
_cell.angle_beta   90.00
_cell.angle_gamma   90.00
#
_symmetry.space_group_name_H-M   'P 1'
#
loop_
_entity.id
_entity.type
_entity.pdbx_description
1 polymer ?
#
loop_
_entity_poly.entity_id
_entity_poly.type
_entity_poly.pdbx_seq_one_letter_code
_entity_poly.pdbx_strand_id
1 'polypeptide(L)'
;MKKFTLAIAATVMMASPAFAGDAAAGKAKTAMCSACHGAAGISAIPMYPNLAGQKEAYLAQQLKNFRSGQRKNAVMGPMAMALSDDDIANISAYYSSLK
;
A
#
# COMPACT_ATOMS: atom_id res chain seq x y z
N MET A 1 -19.41 -16.19 54.55
CA MET A 1 -19.29 -14.80 54.03
C MET A 1 -17.86 -14.61 53.49
N LYS A 2 -17.60 -14.95 52.23
CA LYS A 2 -16.28 -14.76 51.61
C LYS A 2 -16.47 -13.85 50.40
N LYS A 3 -16.03 -12.60 50.54
CA LYS A 3 -16.16 -11.54 49.54
C LYS A 3 -15.13 -11.81 48.45
N PHE A 4 -15.59 -12.18 47.26
CA PHE A 4 -14.75 -12.24 46.06
C PHE A 4 -14.75 -10.84 45.41
N THR A 5 -13.67 -10.10 45.60
CA THR A 5 -13.41 -8.85 44.89
C THR A 5 -12.80 -9.21 43.54
N LEU A 6 -13.59 -9.04 42.46
CA LEU A 6 -13.13 -9.18 41.09
C LEU A 6 -12.60 -7.81 40.62
N ALA A 7 -11.29 -7.69 40.45
CA ALA A 7 -10.66 -6.50 39.86
C ALA A 7 -10.72 -6.62 38.34
N ILE A 8 -11.53 -5.77 37.69
CA ILE A 8 -11.56 -5.62 36.23
C ILE A 8 -10.37 -4.75 35.84
N ALA A 9 -9.33 -5.37 35.29
CA ALA A 9 -8.23 -4.65 34.65
C ALA A 9 -8.72 -4.16 33.28
N ALA A 10 -9.02 -2.86 33.17
CA ALA A 10 -9.34 -2.21 31.91
C ALA A 10 -8.05 -2.00 31.11
N THR A 11 -7.78 -2.89 30.15
CA THR A 11 -6.68 -2.73 29.21
C THR A 11 -7.03 -1.62 28.22
N VAL A 12 -6.36 -0.47 28.35
CA VAL A 12 -6.45 0.61 27.36
C VAL A 12 -5.74 0.15 26.08
N MET A 13 -6.50 -0.15 25.03
CA MET A 13 -5.94 -0.36 23.69
C MET A 13 -5.46 0.99 23.15
N MET A 14 -4.15 1.23 23.16
CA MET A 14 -3.54 2.32 22.41
C MET A 14 -3.61 1.98 20.92
N ALA A 15 -4.53 2.62 20.20
CA ALA A 15 -4.54 2.57 18.74
C ALA A 15 -3.28 3.28 18.22
N SER A 16 -2.36 2.51 17.63
CA SER A 16 -1.22 3.09 16.92
C SER A 16 -1.73 3.83 15.68
N PRO A 17 -1.22 5.02 15.35
CA PRO A 17 -1.59 5.70 14.13
C PRO A 17 -1.15 4.81 12.96
N ALA A 18 -2.11 4.38 12.14
CA ALA A 18 -1.78 3.84 10.84
C ALA A 18 -1.12 4.98 10.05
N PHE A 19 0.18 4.87 9.76
CA PHE A 19 0.85 5.78 8.86
C PHE A 19 0.17 5.68 7.49
N ALA A 20 -0.66 6.66 7.17
CA ALA A 20 -1.17 6.85 5.82
C ALA A 20 0.00 7.33 4.93
N GLY A 21 0.09 6.84 3.70
CA GLY A 21 1.16 7.25 2.79
C GLY A 21 1.04 8.73 2.38
N ASP A 22 2.17 9.36 2.09
CA ASP A 22 2.23 10.70 1.52
C ASP A 22 2.12 10.61 -0.02
N ALA A 23 0.98 11.05 -0.55
CA ALA A 23 0.71 11.03 -1.98
C ALA A 23 1.64 11.96 -2.80
N ALA A 24 2.12 13.07 -2.23
CA ALA A 24 3.04 13.97 -2.91
C ALA A 24 4.44 13.33 -3.00
N ALA A 25 4.91 12.71 -1.93
CA ALA A 25 6.12 11.90 -1.95
C ALA A 25 5.99 10.72 -2.92
N GLY A 26 4.81 10.08 -2.95
CA GLY A 26 4.48 8.98 -3.86
C GLY A 26 4.60 9.38 -5.32
N LYS A 27 4.05 10.52 -5.71
CA LYS A 27 4.12 11.05 -7.08
C LYS A 27 5.56 11.16 -7.60
N ALA A 28 6.50 11.60 -6.75
CA ALA A 28 7.91 11.70 -7.13
C ALA A 28 8.55 10.32 -7.41
N LYS A 29 8.00 9.25 -6.84
CA LYS A 29 8.47 7.87 -6.98
C LYS A 29 7.77 7.09 -8.10
N THR A 30 6.68 7.62 -8.67
CA THR A 30 5.88 6.90 -9.68
C THR A 30 6.35 7.12 -11.12
N ALA A 31 7.46 7.82 -11.35
CA ALA A 31 7.94 8.16 -12.70
C ALA A 31 8.08 6.90 -13.58
N MET A 32 8.74 5.84 -13.08
CA MET A 32 8.88 4.58 -13.82
C MET A 32 7.57 3.80 -13.93
N CYS A 33 6.71 3.87 -12.92
CA CYS A 33 5.42 3.19 -12.89
C CYS A 33 4.49 3.69 -14.02
N SER A 34 4.57 4.99 -14.33
CA SER A 34 3.75 5.64 -15.36
C SER A 34 3.99 5.10 -16.78
N ALA A 35 5.17 4.54 -17.05
CA ALA A 35 5.51 3.99 -18.37
C ALA A 35 4.61 2.81 -18.77
N CYS A 36 4.14 2.04 -17.79
CA CYS A 36 3.26 0.89 -18.03
C CYS A 36 1.83 1.14 -17.55
N HIS A 37 1.65 1.81 -16.41
CA HIS A 37 0.34 2.01 -15.81
C HIS A 37 -0.32 3.34 -16.19
N GLY A 38 0.34 4.14 -17.03
CA GLY A 38 -0.12 5.45 -17.46
C GLY A 38 0.19 6.56 -16.46
N ALA A 39 0.33 7.79 -16.96
CA ALA A 39 0.63 8.98 -16.14
C ALA A 39 -0.45 9.27 -15.09
N ALA A 40 -1.72 9.03 -15.45
CA ALA A 40 -2.86 9.14 -14.56
C ALA A 40 -3.25 7.82 -13.88
N GLY A 41 -2.42 6.77 -13.97
CA GLY A 41 -2.79 5.43 -13.47
C GLY A 41 -3.84 4.72 -14.32
N ILE A 42 -4.09 5.20 -15.54
CA ILE A 42 -4.93 4.55 -16.55
C ILE A 42 -4.03 4.11 -17.69
N SER A 43 -3.91 2.79 -17.87
CA SER A 43 -3.05 2.20 -18.88
C SER A 43 -3.64 2.32 -20.28
N ALA A 44 -2.79 2.62 -21.27
CA ALA A 44 -3.14 2.52 -22.68
C ALA A 44 -3.00 1.08 -23.24
N ILE A 45 -2.33 0.19 -22.51
CA ILE A 45 -2.07 -1.19 -22.90
C ILE A 45 -3.02 -2.11 -22.11
N PRO A 46 -3.94 -2.86 -22.77
CA PRO A 46 -4.96 -3.65 -22.07
C PRO A 46 -4.43 -4.69 -21.09
N MET A 47 -3.21 -5.19 -21.30
CA MET A 47 -2.57 -6.17 -20.41
C MET A 47 -2.11 -5.55 -19.08
N TYR A 48 -1.85 -4.24 -19.04
CA TYR A 48 -1.39 -3.57 -17.83
C TYR A 48 -2.58 -2.99 -17.06
N PRO A 49 -2.72 -3.32 -15.76
CA PRO A 49 -3.88 -2.90 -15.00
C PRO A 49 -3.86 -1.39 -14.73
N ASN A 50 -5.06 -0.82 -14.66
CA ASN A 50 -5.27 0.53 -14.13
C ASN A 50 -5.03 0.53 -12.62
N LEU A 51 -4.38 1.58 -12.13
CA LEU A 51 -4.09 1.81 -10.72
C LEU A 51 -4.90 2.98 -10.14
N ALA A 52 -5.38 3.89 -10.99
CA ALA A 52 -6.14 5.06 -10.58
C ALA A 52 -7.36 4.68 -9.75
N GLY A 53 -7.53 5.31 -8.58
CA GLY A 53 -8.69 5.12 -7.71
C GLY A 53 -8.78 3.74 -7.04
N GLN A 54 -7.78 2.89 -7.21
CA GLN A 54 -7.73 1.60 -6.54
C GLN A 54 -7.50 1.79 -5.04
N LYS A 55 -8.00 0.87 -4.21
CA LYS A 55 -7.87 0.95 -2.75
C LYS A 55 -6.38 0.98 -2.35
N GLU A 56 -5.97 2.00 -1.58
CA GLU A 56 -4.61 2.15 -1.07
C GLU A 56 -4.08 0.85 -0.42
N ALA A 57 -4.84 0.27 0.50
CA ALA A 57 -4.45 -0.98 1.18
C ALA A 57 -4.27 -2.15 0.21
N TYR A 58 -5.08 -2.22 -0.85
CA TYR A 58 -4.93 -3.24 -1.88
C TYR A 58 -3.63 -3.03 -2.66
N LEU A 59 -3.36 -1.81 -3.12
CA LEU A 59 -2.13 -1.48 -3.85
C LEU A 59 -0.89 -1.81 -3.02
N ALA A 60 -0.88 -1.41 -1.75
CA ALA A 60 0.22 -1.68 -0.83
C ALA A 60 0.43 -3.20 -0.65
N GLN A 61 -0.66 -3.96 -0.47
CA GLN A 61 -0.58 -5.41 -0.34
C GLN A 61 -0.04 -6.06 -1.62
N GLN A 62 -0.47 -5.61 -2.81
CA GLN A 62 0.04 -6.17 -4.06
C GLN A 62 1.53 -5.91 -4.24
N LEU A 63 2.00 -4.70 -3.97
CA LEU A 63 3.43 -4.36 -4.03
C LEU A 63 4.25 -5.20 -3.05
N LYS A 64 3.77 -5.38 -1.81
CA LYS A 64 4.42 -6.26 -0.82
C LYS A 64 4.41 -7.73 -1.26
N ASN A 65 3.34 -8.19 -1.90
CA ASN A 65 3.25 -9.55 -2.42
C ASN A 65 4.20 -9.78 -3.59
N PHE A 66 4.36 -8.80 -4.48
CA PHE A 66 5.37 -8.86 -5.55
C PHE A 66 6.79 -8.86 -4.98
N ARG A 67 7.09 -7.95 -4.03
CA ARG A 67 8.40 -7.84 -3.39
C ARG A 67 8.82 -9.11 -2.65
N SER A 68 7.88 -9.75 -1.94
CA SER A 68 8.13 -11.00 -1.21
C SER A 68 8.07 -12.27 -2.08
N GLY A 69 7.65 -12.15 -3.34
CA GLY A 69 7.46 -13.31 -4.22
C GLY A 69 6.18 -14.13 -3.95
N GLN A 70 5.35 -13.73 -2.99
CA GLN A 70 4.02 -14.34 -2.76
C GLN A 70 3.12 -14.21 -4.00
N ARG A 71 3.21 -13.07 -4.70
CA ARG A 71 2.62 -12.88 -6.02
C ARG A 71 3.75 -12.88 -7.05
N LYS A 72 3.84 -13.94 -7.86
CA LYS A 72 4.89 -14.06 -8.88
C LYS A 72 4.50 -13.31 -10.15
N ASN A 73 5.40 -12.44 -10.61
CA ASN A 73 5.31 -11.80 -11.92
C ASN A 73 6.72 -11.37 -12.36
N ALA A 74 7.10 -11.70 -13.60
CA ALA A 74 8.45 -11.46 -14.11
C ALA A 74 8.80 -9.97 -14.26
N VAL A 75 7.80 -9.09 -14.38
CA VAL A 75 7.99 -7.65 -14.53
C VAL A 75 7.87 -6.93 -13.19
N MET A 76 6.75 -7.12 -12.48
CA MET A 76 6.47 -6.40 -11.24
C MET A 76 7.28 -6.88 -10.04
N GLY A 77 7.80 -8.11 -10.04
CA GLY A 77 8.67 -8.61 -8.97
C GLY A 77 9.93 -7.75 -8.81
N PRO A 78 10.79 -7.64 -9.85
CA PRO A 78 11.97 -6.78 -9.81
C PRO A 78 11.65 -5.31 -9.50
N MET A 79 10.54 -4.78 -10.03
CA MET A 79 10.12 -3.41 -9.74
C MET A 79 9.80 -3.19 -8.25
N ALA A 80 9.10 -4.15 -7.64
CA ALA A 80 8.74 -4.07 -6.22
C ALA A 80 9.92 -4.33 -5.28
N MET A 81 10.95 -5.07 -5.72
CA MET A 81 12.17 -5.32 -4.94
C MET A 81 12.97 -4.05 -4.63
N ALA A 82 12.89 -3.03 -5.47
CA ALA A 82 13.59 -1.76 -5.26
C ALA A 82 12.87 -0.82 -4.26
N LEU A 83 11.68 -1.18 -3.79
CA LEU A 83 10.84 -0.29 -2.99
C LEU A 83 11.01 -0.57 -1.49
N SER A 84 11.22 0.49 -0.71
CA SER A 84 11.07 0.46 0.75
C SER A 84 9.60 0.35 1.18
N ASP A 85 9.32 0.09 2.45
CA ASP A 85 7.95 0.14 2.96
C ASP A 85 7.31 1.53 2.84
N ASP A 86 8.11 2.58 3.03
CA ASP A 86 7.67 3.98 2.87
C ASP A 86 7.36 4.29 1.41
N ASP A 87 8.19 3.84 0.47
CA ASP A 87 7.90 3.99 -0.97
C ASP A 87 6.58 3.28 -1.32
N ILE A 88 6.35 2.06 -0.83
CA ILE A 88 5.10 1.32 -1.07
C ILE A 88 3.90 2.08 -0.52
N ALA A 89 3.97 2.59 0.71
CA ALA A 89 2.89 3.36 1.31
C ALA A 89 2.58 4.62 0.48
N ASN A 90 3.62 5.40 0.16
CA ASN A 90 3.49 6.66 -0.58
C ASN A 90 2.97 6.45 -2.01
N ILE A 91 3.50 5.48 -2.74
CA ILE A 91 3.03 5.12 -4.10
C ILE A 91 1.57 4.67 -4.07
N SER A 92 1.18 3.88 -3.06
CA SER A 92 -0.20 3.40 -2.91
C SER A 92 -1.16 4.54 -2.61
N ALA A 93 -0.78 5.46 -1.72
CA ALA A 93 -1.56 6.65 -1.41
C ALA A 93 -1.73 7.54 -2.66
N TYR A 94 -0.65 7.74 -3.44
CA TYR A 94 -0.72 8.50 -4.68
C TYR A 94 -1.73 7.91 -5.67
N TYR A 95 -1.58 6.64 -6.07
CA TYR A 95 -2.46 6.03 -7.07
C TYR A 95 -3.91 5.90 -6.59
N SER A 96 -4.12 5.66 -5.29
CA SER A 96 -5.46 5.64 -4.69
C SER A 96 -6.15 7.01 -4.72
N SER A 97 -5.40 8.10 -4.76
CA SER A 97 -5.94 9.47 -4.80
C SER A 97 -6.36 9.92 -6.20
N LEU A 98 -5.91 9.22 -7.25
CA LEU A 98 -6.27 9.53 -8.64
C LEU A 98 -7.73 9.12 -8.92
N LYS A 99 -8.37 9.81 -9.88
CA LYS A 99 -9.78 9.59 -10.29
C LYS A 99 -9.86 9.14 -11.73
#